data_AF-A0AAJ6AQ67-F1
#
_entry.id   AF-A0AAJ6AQ67-F1
#
_cell.length_a   1.000
_cell.length_b   1.000
_cell.length_c   1.000
_cell.angle_alpha   90.00
_cell.angle_beta   90.00
_cell.angle_gamma   90.00
#
_symmetry.space_group_name_H-M   'P 1'
#
loop_
_entity.id
_entity.type
_entity.pdbx_description
1 polymer ?
#
loop_
_entity_poly.entity_id
_entity_poly.type
_entity_poly.pdbx_seq_one_letter_code
_entity_poly.pdbx_strand_id
1 'polypeptide(L)'
;MIVLTRLNRSRFAVNPDLIERVQATPDTTLIMVDGATFVVTETMDDVIAQITRFRAGVLATAAALISTAGTDADAHASEVGL
;
A
#
# COMPACT_ATOMS: atom_id res chain seq x y z
N MET A 1 2.56 -1.10 -3.39
CA MET A 1 2.21 -0.41 -4.65
C MET A 1 0.70 -0.25 -4.70
N ILE A 2 0.21 0.92 -5.10
CA ILE A 2 -1.21 1.16 -5.41
C ILE A 2 -1.38 1.22 -6.94
N VAL A 3 -2.55 0.86 -7.45
CA VAL A 3 -2.82 0.85 -8.90
C VAL A 3 -3.81 1.95 -9.22
N LEU A 4 -3.42 2.84 -10.12
CA LEU A 4 -4.22 3.99 -10.54
C LEU A 4 -4.45 3.93 -12.05
N THR A 5 -5.41 4.73 -12.50
CA THR A 5 -5.86 4.73 -13.90
C THR A 5 -5.64 6.12 -14.48
N ARG A 6 -4.84 6.20 -15.54
CA ARG A 6 -4.66 7.45 -16.29
C ARG A 6 -5.94 7.80 -17.04
N LEU A 7 -6.07 9.08 -17.44
CA LEU A 7 -7.22 9.55 -18.24
C LEU A 7 -7.41 8.78 -19.56
N ASN A 8 -6.32 8.26 -20.14
CA ASN A 8 -6.35 7.41 -21.33
C ASN A 8 -6.76 5.95 -21.06
N ARG A 9 -7.28 5.64 -19.88
CA ARG A 9 -7.69 4.29 -19.41
C ARG A 9 -6.55 3.29 -19.20
N SER A 10 -5.30 3.66 -19.45
CA SER A 10 -4.16 2.80 -19.09
C SER A 10 -3.99 2.75 -17.57
N ARG A 11 -3.64 1.56 -17.06
CA ARG A 11 -3.38 1.34 -15.64
C ARG A 11 -1.90 1.31 -15.36
N PHE A 12 -1.50 1.83 -14.22
CA PHE A 12 -0.12 1.83 -13.76
C PHE A 12 -0.06 1.68 -12.24
N ALA A 13 1.05 1.12 -11.77
CA ALA A 13 1.29 0.97 -10.33
C ALA A 13 2.34 1.99 -9.88
N VAL A 14 2.10 2.61 -8.72
CA VAL A 14 3.05 3.55 -8.11
C VAL A 14 3.33 3.19 -6.67
N ASN A 15 4.51 3.60 -6.19
CA ASN A 15 4.80 3.58 -4.76
C ASN A 15 4.08 4.75 -4.10
N PRO A 16 3.07 4.50 -3.23
CA PRO A 16 2.35 5.57 -2.57
C PRO A 16 3.22 6.40 -1.62
N ASP A 17 4.32 5.83 -1.11
CA ASP A 17 5.21 6.53 -0.18
C ASP A 17 6.13 7.54 -0.87
N LEU A 18 6.17 7.53 -2.21
CA LEU A 18 6.91 8.51 -3.03
C LEU A 18 5.99 9.60 -3.60
N ILE A 19 4.70 9.58 -3.28
CA ILE A 19 3.79 10.68 -3.61
C ILE A 19 4.10 11.82 -2.65
N GLU A 20 4.60 12.93 -3.19
CA GLU A 20 4.84 14.15 -2.42
C GLU A 20 3.50 14.81 -2.03
N ARG A 21 2.59 14.90 -3.00
CA ARG A 21 1.30 15.59 -2.85
C ARG A 21 0.26 15.06 -3.84
N VAL A 22 -1.00 15.10 -3.42
CA VAL A 22 -2.18 14.91 -4.28
C VAL A 22 -2.96 16.22 -4.33
N GLN A 23 -3.37 16.66 -5.51
CA GLN A 23 -4.18 17.86 -5.72
C GLN A 23 -5.35 17.56 -6.66
N ALA A 24 -6.52 18.17 -6.42
CA ALA A 24 -7.68 18.07 -7.30
C ALA A 24 -7.94 19.40 -8.02
N THR A 25 -7.61 19.51 -9.33
CA THR A 25 -7.97 20.68 -10.15
C THR A 25 -7.82 20.43 -11.67
N PRO A 26 -8.90 20.33 -12.48
CA PRO A 26 -10.22 19.76 -12.15
C PRO A 26 -10.13 18.23 -11.90
N ASP A 27 -9.10 17.60 -12.43
CA ASP A 27 -8.78 16.19 -12.25
C ASP A 27 -7.81 15.98 -11.08
N THR A 28 -7.67 14.74 -10.60
CA THR A 28 -6.71 14.40 -9.56
C THR A 28 -5.32 14.26 -10.15
N THR A 29 -4.39 15.04 -9.61
CA THR A 29 -2.98 15.05 -9.99
C THR A 29 -2.11 14.59 -8.82
N LEU A 30 -1.25 13.60 -9.08
CA LEU A 30 -0.22 13.14 -8.17
C LEU A 30 1.11 13.78 -8.56
N ILE A 31 1.76 14.45 -7.61
CA ILE A 31 3.13 14.93 -7.74
C ILE A 31 4.02 14.00 -6.91
N MET A 32 5.01 13.42 -7.56
CA MET A 32 6.00 12.53 -6.96
C MET A 32 7.20 13.33 -6.45
N VAL A 33 7.95 12.78 -5.49
CA VAL A 33 9.15 13.41 -4.91
C VAL A 33 10.29 13.67 -5.91
N ASP A 34 10.29 12.97 -7.05
CA ASP A 34 11.25 13.17 -8.15
C ASP A 34 10.78 14.23 -9.17
N GLY A 35 9.64 14.88 -8.92
CA GLY A 35 9.00 15.83 -9.81
C GLY A 35 8.11 15.20 -10.88
N ALA A 36 8.05 13.87 -11.00
CA ALA A 36 7.13 13.22 -11.93
C ALA A 36 5.67 13.54 -11.56
N THR A 37 4.84 13.76 -12.57
CA THR A 37 3.43 14.13 -12.38
C THR A 37 2.52 13.17 -13.13
N PHE A 38 1.47 12.69 -12.45
CA PHE A 38 0.47 11.80 -13.04
C PHE A 38 -0.94 12.33 -12.81
N VAL A 39 -1.72 12.42 -13.89
CA VAL A 39 -3.15 12.73 -13.83
C VAL A 39 -3.95 11.44 -13.91
N VAL A 40 -4.87 11.25 -12.96
CA VAL A 40 -5.61 10.01 -12.77
C VAL A 40 -7.12 10.23 -12.72
N THR A 41 -7.88 9.17 -12.99
CA THR A 41 -9.35 9.21 -12.97
C THR A 41 -9.94 9.07 -11.58
N GLU A 42 -9.17 8.51 -10.64
CA GLU A 42 -9.53 8.36 -9.24
C GLU A 42 -9.66 9.74 -8.58
N THR A 43 -10.60 9.89 -7.65
CA THR A 43 -10.70 11.12 -6.85
C THR A 43 -9.54 11.20 -5.84
N MET A 44 -9.29 12.39 -5.30
CA MET A 44 -8.31 12.56 -4.22
C MET A 44 -8.60 11.64 -3.03
N ASP A 45 -9.88 11.49 -2.67
CA ASP A 45 -10.31 10.61 -1.58
C ASP A 45 -10.07 9.13 -1.89
N ASP A 46 -10.31 8.70 -3.13
CA ASP A 46 -10.01 7.33 -3.57
C ASP A 46 -8.50 7.05 -3.48
N VAL A 47 -7.66 7.99 -3.90
CA VAL A 47 -6.20 7.87 -3.80
C VAL A 47 -5.79 7.72 -2.34
N ILE A 48 -6.28 8.59 -1.44
CA ILE A 48 -5.99 8.52 0.00
C ILE A 48 -6.44 7.17 0.58
N ALA A 49 -7.66 6.72 0.24
CA ALA A 49 -8.18 5.44 0.72
C ALA A 49 -7.32 4.26 0.25
N GLN A 50 -6.83 4.29 -1.00
CA GLN A 50 -5.92 3.27 -1.51
C GLN A 50 -4.57 3.27 -0.78
N ILE A 51 -4.02 4.45 -0.48
CA ILE A 51 -2.78 4.57 0.31
C ILE A 51 -2.97 3.98 1.71
N THR A 52 -4.07 4.34 2.39
CA THR A 52 -4.38 3.83 3.73
C THR A 52 -4.55 2.32 3.73
N ARG A 53 -5.30 1.77 2.76
CA ARG A 53 -5.45 0.31 2.61
C ARG A 53 -4.13 -0.38 2.35
N PHE A 54 -3.27 0.19 1.51
CA PHE A 54 -1.95 -0.36 1.25
C PHE A 54 -1.12 -0.45 2.54
N ARG A 55 -1.02 0.64 3.30
CA ARG A 55 -0.25 0.67 4.56
C ARG A 55 -0.82 -0.28 5.62
N ALA A 56 -2.14 -0.30 5.78
CA ALA A 56 -2.82 -1.22 6.69
C ALA A 56 -2.59 -2.69 6.28
N GLY A 57 -2.65 -3.00 4.98
CA GLY A 57 -2.39 -4.34 4.45
C GLY A 57 -0.95 -4.81 4.70
N VAL A 58 0.04 -3.93 4.56
CA VAL A 58 1.43 -4.24 4.90
C VAL A 58 1.55 -4.60 6.38
N LEU A 59 0.99 -3.78 7.28
CA LEU A 59 1.03 -4.04 8.72
C LEU A 59 0.30 -5.33 9.11
N ALA A 60 -0.89 -5.55 8.57
CA ALA A 60 -1.69 -6.75 8.85
C ALA A 60 -0.98 -8.02 8.39
N THR A 61 -0.36 -7.99 7.20
CA THR A 61 0.42 -9.11 6.68
C THR A 61 1.64 -9.39 7.55
N ALA A 62 2.37 -8.34 7.96
CA ALA A 62 3.52 -8.48 8.84
C ALA A 62 3.12 -9.06 10.21
N ALA A 63 2.03 -8.58 10.81
CA ALA A 63 1.51 -9.10 12.08
C ALA A 63 1.10 -10.57 11.98
N ALA A 64 0.45 -10.97 10.89
CA ALA A 64 0.07 -12.36 10.65
C ALA A 64 1.32 -13.27 10.59
N LEU A 65 2.36 -12.87 9.86
CA LEU A 65 3.62 -13.62 9.73
C LEU A 65 4.35 -13.78 11.08
N ILE A 66 4.30 -12.75 11.94
CA ILE A 66 4.88 -12.82 13.28
C ILE A 66 4.09 -13.80 14.17
N SER A 67 2.76 -13.77 14.10
CA SER A 67 1.92 -14.68 14.91
C SER A 67 2.10 -16.15 14.54
N THR A 68 2.31 -16.45 13.25
CA THR A 68 2.57 -17.81 12.77
C THR A 68 3.94 -18.30 13.22
N ALA A 69 4.97 -17.45 13.16
CA ALA A 69 6.32 -17.80 13.59
C ALA A 69 6.43 -18.08 15.10
N GLY A 70 5.60 -17.43 15.94
CA GLY A 70 5.52 -17.72 17.38
C GLY A 70 4.84 -19.06 17.70
N THR A 71 3.94 -19.52 16.84
CA THR A 71 3.20 -20.78 17.06
C THR A 71 4.10 -22.00 16.81
N ASP A 72 5.04 -21.91 15.86
CA ASP A 72 5.98 -23.00 15.55
C ASP A 72 7.07 -23.17 16.65
N ALA A 73 7.42 -22.10 17.36
CA ALA A 73 8.41 -22.14 18.43
C ALA A 73 7.89 -22.82 19.72
N ASP A 74 6.61 -22.61 20.05
CA ASP A 74 5.98 -23.21 21.24
C ASP A 74 5.68 -24.71 21.04
N ALA A 75 5.45 -25.17 19.80
CA ALA A 75 5.20 -26.57 19.49
C ALA A 75 6.43 -27.48 19.76
N HIS A 76 7.65 -27.02 19.45
CA HIS A 76 8.87 -27.79 19.65
C HIS A 76 9.35 -27.85 21.11
N ALA A 77 8.95 -26.88 21.96
CA ALA A 77 9.32 -26.89 23.37
C ALA A 77 8.60 -28.00 24.17
N SER A 78 7.47 -28.52 23.68
CA SER A 78 6.70 -29.57 24.35
C SER A 78 7.16 -31.00 24.06
N GLU A 79 8.10 -31.23 23.13
CA GLU A 79 8.58 -32.58 22.75
C GLU A 79 9.90 -33.00 23.41
N VAL A 80 10.65 -32.08 24.04
CA VAL A 80 11.99 -32.37 24.61
C VAL A 80 11.94 -32.68 26.12
N GLY A 81 10.75 -32.99 26.66
CA GLY A 81 10.51 -33.22 28.08
C GLY A 81 10.03 -34.63 28.42
N LEU A 82 10.78 -35.67 28.04
CA LEU A 82 10.70 -37.06 28.53
C LEU A 82 12.10 -37.68 28.50
#